data_AF-A0A1B0G2J0-F1
#
_entry.id   AF-A0A1B0G2J0-F1
#
_cell.length_a   1.000
_cell.length_b   1.000
_cell.length_c   1.000
_cell.angle_alpha   90.00
_cell.angle_beta   90.00
_cell.angle_gamma   90.00
#
_symmetry.space_group_name_H-M   'P 1'
#
loop_
_entity.id
_entity.type
_entity.pdbx_description
1 polymer ?
#
loop_
_entity_poly.entity_id
_entity_poly.type
_entity_poly.pdbx_seq_one_letter_code
_entity_poly.pdbx_strand_id
1 'polypeptide(L)'
;MTQTGVFMVFNSMSAFCQLLSSFVYVIGLLVTVSYLYASFKSLISILKAVLEPYFQPELPQNLIDKFGKWAVITGATDGIGKEYAKELAKQGLNVVLISRTEEKLVAVTAEIGNEKN
;
A
#
# COMPACT_ATOMS: atom_id res chain seq x y z
N MET A 1 -53.48 54.33 1.33
CA MET A 1 -52.05 54.45 0.92
C MET A 1 -51.09 53.60 1.76
N THR A 2 -51.53 52.89 2.81
CA THR A 2 -50.63 52.13 3.71
C THR A 2 -50.39 50.67 3.29
N GLN A 3 -51.25 50.06 2.45
CA GLN A 3 -51.17 48.64 2.12
C GLN A 3 -50.06 48.28 1.10
N THR A 4 -49.76 49.18 0.16
CA THR A 4 -48.73 49.00 -0.87
C THR A 4 -47.31 49.09 -0.32
N GLY A 5 -47.06 49.92 0.70
CA GLY A 5 -45.75 50.03 1.35
C GLY A 5 -45.39 48.78 2.15
N VAL A 6 -46.34 48.19 2.87
CA VAL A 6 -46.14 46.95 3.64
C VAL A 6 -45.85 45.75 2.72
N PHE A 7 -46.53 45.66 1.58
CA PHE A 7 -46.30 44.60 0.60
C PHE A 7 -44.92 44.68 -0.05
N MET A 8 -44.43 45.90 -0.34
CA MET A 8 -43.09 46.11 -0.90
C MET A 8 -41.96 45.77 0.09
N VAL A 9 -42.16 46.07 1.38
CA VAL A 9 -41.22 45.69 2.45
C VAL A 9 -41.20 44.17 2.66
N PHE A 10 -42.36 43.51 2.64
CA PHE A 10 -42.46 42.05 2.78
C PHE A 10 -41.79 41.31 1.61
N ASN A 11 -41.97 41.79 0.38
CA ASN A 11 -41.32 41.23 -0.81
C ASN A 11 -39.79 41.45 -0.81
N SER A 12 -39.32 42.59 -0.28
CA SER A 12 -37.88 42.85 -0.15
C SER A 12 -37.25 41.97 0.93
N MET A 13 -37.98 41.73 2.03
CA MET A 13 -37.57 40.83 3.11
C MET A 13 -37.50 39.36 2.64
N SER A 14 -38.47 38.90 1.86
CA SER A 14 -38.46 37.52 1.32
C SER A 14 -37.36 37.31 0.27
N ALA A 15 -37.10 38.30 -0.60
CA ALA A 15 -36.00 38.25 -1.57
C ALA A 15 -34.64 38.14 -0.86
N PHE A 16 -34.46 38.87 0.25
CA PHE A 16 -33.26 38.76 1.08
C PHE A 16 -33.12 37.37 1.73
N CYS A 17 -34.21 36.80 2.24
CA CYS A 17 -34.22 35.44 2.79
C CYS A 17 -33.90 34.35 1.74
N GLN A 18 -34.39 34.50 0.51
CA GLN A 18 -34.11 33.57 -0.60
C GLN A 18 -32.65 33.61 -1.06
N LEU A 19 -32.06 34.81 -1.04
CA LEU A 19 -30.64 35.00 -1.35
C LEU A 19 -29.76 34.31 -0.30
N LEU A 20 -30.03 34.54 1.00
CA LEU A 20 -29.33 33.86 2.09
C LEU A 20 -29.48 32.34 2.05
N SER A 21 -30.70 31.84 1.78
CA SER A 21 -30.97 30.41 1.64
C SER A 21 -30.17 29.79 0.49
N SER A 22 -30.09 30.48 -0.66
CA SER A 22 -29.32 30.04 -1.82
C SER A 22 -27.82 29.89 -1.50
N PHE A 23 -27.24 30.82 -0.72
CA PHE A 23 -25.86 30.69 -0.26
C PHE A 23 -25.65 29.45 0.61
N VAL A 24 -26.58 29.17 1.53
CA VAL A 24 -26.51 27.96 2.38
C VAL A 24 -26.61 26.69 1.54
N TYR A 25 -27.49 26.66 0.53
CA TYR A 25 -27.61 25.52 -0.38
C TYR A 25 -26.35 25.28 -1.21
N VAL A 26 -25.70 26.33 -1.71
CA VAL A 26 -24.45 26.21 -2.47
C VAL A 26 -23.33 25.67 -1.59
N ILE A 27 -23.18 26.18 -0.37
CA ILE A 27 -22.18 25.67 0.59
C ILE A 27 -22.48 24.21 0.94
N GLY A 28 -23.75 23.89 1.19
CA GLY A 28 -24.20 22.51 1.46
C GLY A 28 -23.83 21.56 0.32
N LEU A 29 -24.15 21.93 -0.93
CA LEU A 29 -23.82 21.15 -2.12
C LEU A 29 -22.31 20.92 -2.24
N LEU A 30 -21.48 21.95 -2.04
CA LEU A 30 -20.02 21.84 -2.12
C LEU A 30 -19.46 20.90 -1.05
N VAL A 31 -19.96 20.97 0.18
CA VAL A 31 -19.56 20.08 1.27
C VAL A 31 -19.99 18.64 0.97
N THR A 32 -21.22 18.42 0.51
CA THR A 32 -21.71 17.08 0.16
C THR A 32 -20.91 16.47 -0.99
N VAL A 33 -20.59 17.24 -2.04
CA VAL A 33 -19.76 16.77 -3.16
C VAL A 33 -18.34 16.45 -2.69
N SER A 34 -17.76 17.28 -1.82
CA SER A 34 -16.42 17.04 -1.25
C SER A 34 -16.38 15.79 -0.38
N TYR A 35 -17.41 15.57 0.45
CA TYR A 35 -17.54 14.38 1.29
C TYR A 35 -17.74 13.11 0.45
N LEU A 36 -18.53 13.21 -0.61
CA LEU A 36 -18.74 12.12 -1.56
C LEU A 36 -17.42 11.76 -2.27
N TYR A 37 -16.67 12.75 -2.73
CA TYR A 37 -15.34 12.54 -3.32
C TYR A 37 -14.36 11.86 -2.35
N ALA A 38 -14.33 12.29 -1.09
CA ALA A 38 -13.50 11.65 -0.06
C ALA A 38 -13.90 10.18 0.18
N SER A 39 -15.20 9.89 0.14
CA SER A 39 -15.74 8.53 0.29
C SER A 39 -15.30 7.62 -0.86
N PHE A 40 -15.39 8.09 -2.10
CA PHE A 40 -14.92 7.34 -3.27
C PHE A 40 -13.40 7.13 -3.25
N LYS A 41 -12.61 8.12 -2.83
CA LYS A 41 -11.14 8.00 -2.73
C LYS A 41 -10.73 6.92 -1.73
N SER A 42 -11.40 6.83 -0.59
CA SER A 42 -11.13 5.81 0.43
C SER A 42 -11.33 4.39 -0.12
N LEU A 43 -12.44 4.16 -0.83
CA LEU A 43 -12.74 2.87 -1.44
C LEU A 43 -11.70 2.48 -2.52
N ILE A 44 -11.31 3.45 -3.37
CA ILE A 44 -10.29 3.24 -4.39
C ILE A 44 -8.92 2.95 -3.76
N SER A 45 -8.60 3.55 -2.61
CA SER A 45 -7.34 3.28 -1.89
C SER A 45 -7.25 1.84 -1.38
N ILE A 46 -8.35 1.30 -0.85
CA ILE A 46 -8.41 -0.10 -0.39
C ILE A 46 -8.31 -1.03 -1.59
N LEU A 47 -9.07 -0.74 -2.67
CA LEU A 47 -9.01 -1.55 -3.89
C LEU A 47 -7.60 -1.56 -4.49
N LYS A 48 -6.93 -0.40 -4.56
CA LYS A 48 -5.54 -0.32 -5.00
C LYS A 48 -4.59 -1.06 -4.07
N ALA A 49 -4.72 -0.95 -2.75
CA ALA A 49 -3.87 -1.68 -1.80
C ALA A 49 -4.05 -3.20 -1.88
N VAL A 50 -5.24 -3.68 -2.23
CA VAL A 50 -5.50 -5.12 -2.46
C VAL A 50 -5.03 -5.57 -3.84
N LEU A 51 -5.05 -4.68 -4.83
CA LEU A 51 -4.69 -4.97 -6.21
C LEU A 51 -3.19 -4.77 -6.51
N GLU A 52 -2.49 -3.89 -5.81
CA GLU A 52 -1.03 -3.62 -5.93
C GLU A 52 -0.16 -4.88 -5.80
N PRO A 53 -0.39 -5.77 -4.82
CA PRO A 53 0.35 -7.03 -4.69
C PRO A 53 0.14 -7.98 -5.88
N TYR A 54 -0.98 -7.86 -6.60
CA TYR A 54 -1.31 -8.66 -7.78
C TYR A 54 -0.82 -8.01 -9.08
N PHE A 55 -0.71 -6.67 -9.12
CA PHE A 55 -0.28 -5.88 -10.27
C PHE A 55 1.21 -5.51 -10.28
N GLN A 56 1.98 -5.92 -9.27
CA GLN A 56 3.46 -5.96 -9.33
C GLN A 56 3.97 -7.38 -9.59
N PRO A 57 3.83 -7.94 -10.81
CA PRO A 57 4.66 -9.06 -11.24
C PRO A 57 6.04 -8.52 -11.63
N GLU A 58 6.77 -7.91 -10.71
CA GLU A 58 8.16 -7.51 -10.95
C GLU A 58 9.07 -7.93 -9.81
N LEU A 59 9.30 -9.24 -9.70
CA LEU A 59 10.62 -9.74 -9.35
C LEU A 59 10.93 -11.01 -10.16
N PRO A 60 11.50 -10.83 -11.36
CA PRO A 60 12.59 -11.68 -11.76
C PRO A 60 13.75 -10.79 -12.22
N GLN A 61 14.14 -9.79 -11.42
CA GLN A 61 15.56 -9.49 -11.43
C GLN A 61 16.19 -10.68 -10.74
N ASN A 62 16.90 -11.52 -11.49
CA ASN A 62 17.70 -12.57 -10.88
C ASN A 62 18.48 -11.90 -9.76
N LEU A 63 18.41 -12.43 -8.53
CA LEU A 63 19.14 -11.84 -7.41
C LEU A 63 20.64 -11.69 -7.75
N ILE A 64 21.12 -12.54 -8.65
CA ILE A 64 22.44 -12.49 -9.27
C ILE A 64 22.69 -11.18 -10.04
N ASP A 65 21.71 -10.70 -10.83
CA ASP A 65 21.86 -9.49 -11.64
C ASP A 65 21.84 -8.22 -10.77
N LYS A 66 21.07 -8.24 -9.67
CA LYS A 66 20.91 -7.08 -8.79
C LYS A 66 21.93 -7.01 -7.65
N PHE A 67 22.27 -8.14 -7.05
CA PHE A 67 23.10 -8.24 -5.84
C PHE A 67 24.40 -9.02 -6.05
N GLY A 68 24.56 -9.68 -7.20
CA GLY A 68 25.73 -10.49 -7.51
C GLY A 68 25.57 -11.97 -7.15
N LYS A 69 26.61 -12.75 -7.47
CA LYS A 69 26.60 -14.21 -7.38
C LYS A 69 26.74 -14.77 -5.96
N TRP A 70 26.97 -13.93 -4.95
CA TRP A 70 27.30 -14.36 -3.59
C TRP A 70 26.30 -13.84 -2.58
N ALA A 71 25.85 -14.72 -1.68
CA ALA A 71 25.02 -14.36 -0.55
C ALA A 71 25.67 -14.81 0.75
N VAL A 72 25.73 -13.94 1.74
CA VAL A 72 26.26 -14.25 3.09
C VAL A 72 25.09 -14.35 4.05
N ILE A 73 24.96 -15.49 4.71
CA ILE A 73 23.86 -15.77 5.65
C ILE A 73 24.45 -15.95 7.05
N THR A 74 24.12 -15.02 7.95
CA THR A 74 24.43 -15.12 9.38
C THR A 74 23.30 -15.84 10.11
N GLY A 75 23.61 -16.92 10.84
CA GLY A 75 22.62 -17.76 11.51
C GLY A 75 22.00 -18.83 10.60
N ALA A 76 22.77 -19.38 9.66
CA ALA A 76 22.27 -20.34 8.67
C ALA A 76 22.08 -21.79 9.17
N THR A 77 22.31 -22.05 10.47
CA THR A 77 22.29 -23.41 11.03
C THR A 77 20.89 -23.97 11.28
N ASP A 78 19.87 -23.11 11.40
CA ASP A 78 18.50 -23.54 11.70
C ASP A 78 17.46 -22.47 11.30
N GLY A 79 16.18 -22.86 11.32
CA GLY A 79 15.04 -22.00 11.11
C GLY A 79 15.09 -21.24 9.78
N ILE A 80 14.77 -19.94 9.83
CA ILE A 80 14.66 -19.08 8.65
C ILE A 80 16.00 -19.00 7.90
N GLY A 81 17.12 -18.90 8.60
CA GLY A 81 18.44 -18.79 7.97
C GLY A 81 18.81 -20.03 7.16
N LYS A 82 18.45 -21.22 7.65
CA LYS A 82 18.67 -22.48 6.93
C LYS A 82 17.86 -22.55 5.63
N GLU A 83 16.57 -22.25 5.70
CA GLU A 83 15.70 -22.30 4.52
C GLU A 83 16.07 -21.22 3.49
N TYR A 84 16.46 -20.02 3.93
CA TYR A 84 17.01 -19.00 3.02
C TYR A 84 18.29 -19.47 2.33
N ALA A 85 19.20 -20.12 3.05
CA ALA A 85 20.43 -20.65 2.45
C ALA A 85 20.13 -21.70 1.37
N LYS A 86 19.14 -22.57 1.60
CA LYS A 86 18.68 -23.55 0.61
C LYS A 86 18.07 -22.89 -0.62
N GLU A 87 17.15 -21.95 -0.42
CA GLU A 87 16.44 -21.30 -1.52
C GLU A 87 17.39 -20.45 -2.39
N LEU A 88 18.32 -19.71 -1.77
CA LEU A 88 19.33 -18.95 -2.49
C LEU A 88 20.29 -19.86 -3.27
N ALA A 89 20.66 -21.02 -2.71
CA ALA A 89 21.49 -22.00 -3.41
C ALA A 89 20.76 -22.63 -4.60
N LYS A 90 19.45 -22.89 -4.49
CA LYS A 90 18.59 -23.37 -5.60
C LYS A 90 18.48 -22.36 -6.73
N GLN A 91 18.45 -21.07 -6.39
CA GLN A 91 18.48 -19.98 -7.36
C GLN A 91 19.85 -19.77 -8.02
N GLY A 92 20.85 -20.59 -7.69
CA GLY A 92 22.17 -20.58 -8.32
C GLY A 92 23.17 -19.59 -7.70
N LEU A 93 22.86 -19.02 -6.54
CA LEU A 93 23.81 -18.18 -5.81
C LEU A 93 24.83 -19.05 -5.05
N ASN A 94 26.05 -18.55 -4.95
CA ASN A 94 27.05 -19.08 -4.05
C ASN A 94 26.75 -18.56 -2.63
N VAL A 95 26.51 -19.47 -1.69
CA VAL A 95 26.14 -19.13 -0.31
C VAL A 95 27.32 -19.29 0.64
N VAL A 96 27.57 -18.28 1.48
CA VAL A 96 28.52 -18.32 2.59
C VAL A 96 27.73 -18.37 3.89
N LEU A 97 27.90 -19.44 4.65
CA LEU A 97 27.14 -19.70 5.87
C LEU A 97 27.99 -19.34 7.09
N ILE A 98 27.47 -18.50 7.99
CA ILE A 98 28.16 -18.08 9.21
C ILE A 98 27.29 -18.44 10.42
N SER A 99 27.84 -19.20 11.37
CA SER A 99 27.19 -19.53 12.64
C SER A 99 28.23 -19.94 13.68
N ARG A 100 27.79 -20.18 14.92
CA ARG A 100 28.65 -20.53 16.06
C ARG A 100 28.97 -22.02 16.17
N THR A 101 28.17 -22.87 15.52
CA THR A 101 28.24 -24.33 15.66
C THR A 101 28.60 -24.95 14.31
N GLU A 102 29.82 -25.48 14.23
CA GLU A 102 30.39 -26.01 12.99
C GLU A 102 29.69 -27.30 12.54
N GLU A 103 29.32 -28.19 13.46
CA GLU A 103 28.68 -29.46 13.13
C GLU A 103 27.34 -29.25 12.41
N LYS A 104 26.58 -28.24 12.86
CA LYS A 104 25.32 -27.84 12.23
C LYS A 104 25.53 -27.19 10.87
N LEU A 105 26.60 -26.42 10.70
CA LEU A 105 26.96 -25.82 9.42
C LEU A 105 27.24 -26.93 8.40
N VAL A 106 28.11 -27.88 8.74
CA VAL A 106 28.47 -29.00 7.86
C VAL A 106 27.23 -29.77 7.41
N ALA A 107 26.32 -30.08 8.33
CA ALA A 107 25.04 -30.73 8.01
C ALA A 107 24.21 -29.94 6.98
N VAL A 108 24.05 -28.63 7.16
CA VAL A 108 23.32 -27.77 6.22
C VAL A 108 24.00 -27.71 4.86
N THR A 109 25.33 -27.61 4.80
CA THR A 109 26.08 -27.66 3.53
C THR A 109 25.89 -28.99 2.79
N ALA A 110 25.87 -30.11 3.51
CA ALA A 110 25.63 -31.42 2.92
C ALA A 110 24.21 -31.55 2.35
N GLU A 111 23.21 -31.01 3.06
CA GLU A 111 21.83 -30.94 2.56
C GLU A 111 21.74 -30.11 1.27
N ILE A 112 22.34 -28.92 1.24
CA ILE A 112 22.34 -28.03 0.07
C ILE A 112 23.06 -28.67 -1.13
N GLY A 113 24.20 -29.34 -0.89
CA GLY A 113 24.96 -30.02 -1.94
C GLY A 113 24.21 -31.18 -2.58
N ASN A 114 23.45 -31.93 -1.77
CA ASN A 114 22.64 -33.06 -2.26
C ASN A 114 21.41 -32.61 -3.05
N GLU A 115 20.78 -31.48 -2.70
CA GLU A 115 19.61 -30.93 -3.43
C GLU A 115 20.00 -30.30 -4.79
N LYS A 116 21.29 -30.10 -5.06
CA LYS A 116 21.81 -29.49 -6.30
C LYS A 116 22.13 -30.52 -7.40
N ASN A 117 22.06 -31.82 -7.11
CA ASN A 117 22.28 -32.94 -8.04
C ASN A 117 20.94 -33.55 -8.48
#